data_AF-A0A1E3FG26-F1
#
_entry.id   AF-A0A1E3FG26-F1
#
_cell.length_a   1.000
_cell.length_b   1.000
_cell.length_c   1.000
_cell.angle_alpha   90.00
_cell.angle_beta   90.00
_cell.angle_gamma   90.00
#
_symmetry.space_group_name_H-M   'P 1'
#
loop_
_entity.id
_entity.type
_entity.pdbx_description
1 polymer ?
#
loop_
_entity_poly.entity_id
_entity_poly.type
_entity_poly.pdbx_seq_one_letter_code
_entity_poly.pdbx_strand_id
1 'polypeptide(L)' 'MTTASERTKAVIEARKLLQLLGSPANTTARDAFRDTALLLLRHYPLDIDLEISTAALPGIWAAPPR' A
#
# COMPACT_ATOMS: atom_id res chain seq x y z
N MET A 1 -17.56 9.82 5.77
CA MET A 1 -16.71 10.62 4.86
C MET A 1 -15.47 11.05 5.62
N THR A 2 -14.29 11.04 4.98
CA THR A 2 -13.06 11.56 5.58
C THR A 2 -12.94 13.07 5.36
N THR A 3 -12.48 13.78 6.38
CA THR A 3 -12.25 15.23 6.38
C THR A 3 -10.98 15.59 5.61
N ALA A 4 -10.82 16.86 5.24
CA ALA A 4 -9.59 17.34 4.61
C ALA A 4 -8.34 17.11 5.47
N SER A 5 -8.47 17.29 6.79
CA SER A 5 -7.38 17.05 7.75
C SER A 5 -6.98 15.57 7.79
N GLU A 6 -7.96 14.66 7.84
CA GLU A 6 -7.71 13.23 7.84
C GLU A 6 -7.03 12.76 6.54
N ARG A 7 -7.43 13.31 5.39
CA ARG A 7 -6.76 13.02 4.11
C ARG A 7 -5.31 13.48 4.09
N THR A 8 -5.04 14.71 4.54
CA THR A 8 -3.66 15.24 4.63
C THR A 8 -2.81 14.40 5.57
N LYS A 9 -3.34 14.03 6.74
CA LYS A 9 -2.67 13.17 7.69
C LYS A 9 -2.35 11.80 7.08
N ALA A 10 -3.31 11.19 6.37
CA ALA A 10 -3.10 9.89 5.73
C ALA A 10 -1.95 9.92 4.71
N VAL A 11 -1.86 10.98 3.89
CA VAL A 11 -0.77 11.15 2.92
C VAL A 11 0.60 11.33 3.61
N ILE A 12 0.66 12.15 4.66
CA ILE A 12 1.91 12.40 5.40
C ILE A 12 2.41 11.11 6.06
N GLU A 13 1.54 10.38 6.74
CA GLU A 13 1.91 9.14 7.43
C GLU A 13 2.25 8.02 6.44
N ALA A 14 1.53 7.91 5.32
CA ALA A 14 1.88 6.98 4.24
C ALA A 14 3.29 7.28 3.69
N ARG A 15 3.64 8.55 3.48
CA ARG A 15 4.99 8.94 3.03
C ARG A 15 6.07 8.52 4.05
N LYS A 16 5.87 8.77 5.34
CA LYS A 16 6.81 8.39 6.40
C LYS A 16 7.02 6.87 6.43
N LEU A 17 5.93 6.11 6.33
CA LEU A 17 5.98 4.66 6.25
C LEU A 17 6.80 4.18 5.05
N LEU A 18 6.55 4.72 3.86
CA LEU A 18 7.31 4.37 2.65
C LEU A 18 8.81 4.69 2.79
N GLN A 19 9.16 5.82 3.40
CA GLN A 19 10.56 6.17 3.69
C GLN A 19 11.22 5.18 4.65
N LEU A 20 10.49 4.75 5.70
CA LEU A 20 10.97 3.76 6.65
C LEU A 20 11.21 2.40 5.96
N LEU A 21 10.28 1.98 5.08
CA LEU A 21 10.42 0.75 4.31
C LEU A 21 11.53 0.83 3.26
N GLY A 22 11.78 2.02 2.68
CA GLY A 22 12.85 2.25 1.72
C GLY A 22 14.26 2.31 2.35
N SER A 23 14.36 2.49 3.67
CA SER A 23 15.65 2.59 4.36
C SER A 23 16.40 1.24 4.37
N PRO A 24 17.68 1.18 3.97
CA PRO A 24 18.46 -0.06 3.97
C PRO A 24 18.79 -0.55 5.38
N ALA A 25 18.71 0.32 6.40
CA ALA A 25 19.01 -0.02 7.78
C ALA A 25 17.88 -0.77 8.50
N ASN A 26 16.73 -0.99 7.84
CA ASN A 26 15.52 -1.46 8.51
C ASN A 26 14.90 -2.71 7.85
N THR A 27 15.74 -3.66 7.45
CA THR A 27 15.32 -4.91 6.80
C THR A 27 14.33 -5.71 7.66
N THR A 28 14.58 -5.84 8.96
CA THR A 28 13.67 -6.55 9.89
C THR A 28 12.27 -5.93 9.94
N ALA A 29 12.16 -4.59 9.97
CA ALA A 29 10.87 -3.93 9.96
C ALA A 29 10.17 -4.06 8.60
N ARG A 30 10.95 -4.09 7.50
CA ARG A 30 10.42 -4.32 6.15
C ARG A 30 9.83 -5.73 6.02
N ASP A 31 10.52 -6.75 6.53
CA ASP A 31 10.05 -8.14 6.46
C ASP A 31 8.80 -8.33 7.32
N ALA A 32 8.80 -7.83 8.55
CA ALA A 32 7.61 -7.87 9.42
C ALA A 32 6.41 -7.12 8.82
N PHE A 33 6.66 -5.97 8.17
CA PHE A 33 5.62 -5.23 7.46
C PHE A 33 5.10 -6.01 6.25
N ARG A 34 5.98 -6.63 5.47
CA ARG A 34 5.60 -7.49 4.34
C ARG A 34 4.73 -8.66 4.80
N ASP A 35 5.11 -9.36 5.86
CA ASP A 35 4.35 -10.51 6.36
C ASP A 35 2.97 -10.09 6.87
N THR A 36 2.90 -8.97 7.59
CA THR A 36 1.63 -8.40 8.05
C THR A 36 0.76 -7.96 6.87
N ALA A 37 1.36 -7.32 5.86
CA ALA A 37 0.66 -6.93 4.65
C ALA A 37 0.13 -8.16 3.91
N LEU A 38 0.91 -9.24 3.76
CA LEU A 38 0.45 -10.47 3.12
C LEU A 38 -0.73 -11.12 3.88
N LEU A 39 -0.72 -11.07 5.21
CA LEU A 39 -1.84 -11.55 6.03
C LEU A 39 -3.12 -10.72 5.82
N LEU A 40 -3.00 -9.40 5.71
CA LEU A 40 -4.13 -8.52 5.39
C LEU A 40 -4.60 -8.70 3.94
N LEU A 41 -3.64 -8.88 3.02
CA LEU A 41 -3.87 -9.05 1.60
C LEU A 41 -4.66 -10.31 1.26
N ARG A 42 -4.60 -11.32 2.14
CA ARG A 42 -5.43 -12.53 2.04
C ARG A 42 -6.94 -12.23 2.01
N HIS A 43 -7.38 -11.10 2.56
CA HIS A 43 -8.79 -10.75 2.64
C HIS A 43 -9.20 -9.59 1.72
N TYR A 44 -8.26 -8.72 1.34
CA TYR A 44 -8.47 -7.56 0.48
C TYR A 44 -7.13 -7.06 -0.07
N PRO A 45 -7.06 -6.40 -1.22
CA PRO A 45 -8.15 -6.18 -2.18
C PRO A 45 -8.50 -7.48 -2.91
N LEU A 46 -9.77 -7.64 -3.30
CA LEU A 46 -10.15 -8.72 -4.21
C LEU A 46 -9.50 -8.50 -5.58
N ASP A 47 -9.39 -9.54 -6.40
CA ASP A 47 -8.84 -9.40 -7.76
C ASP A 47 -9.56 -8.30 -8.56
N ILE A 48 -10.87 -8.17 -8.39
CA ILE A 48 -11.67 -7.12 -9.02
C ILE A 48 -11.29 -5.71 -8.56
N ASP A 49 -10.92 -5.54 -7.29
CA ASP A 49 -10.49 -4.24 -6.76
C ASP A 49 -9.12 -3.85 -7.36
N LEU A 50 -8.25 -4.83 -7.60
CA LEU A 50 -6.97 -4.65 -8.28
C LEU A 50 -7.16 -4.34 -9.76
N GLU A 51 -8.03 -5.06 -10.46
CA GLU A 51 -8.39 -4.81 -11.86
C GLU A 51 -8.99 -3.40 -12.03
N ILE A 52 -9.92 -2.99 -11.17
CA ILE A 52 -10.50 -1.64 -11.19
C ILE A 52 -9.43 -0.58 -10.91
N SER A 53 -8.57 -0.80 -9.91
CA SER A 53 -7.53 0.17 -9.53
C SER A 53 -6.49 0.36 -10.64
N THR A 54 -6.11 -0.73 -11.32
CA THR A 54 -5.16 -0.71 -12.43
C THR A 54 -5.78 -0.08 -13.68
N ALA A 55 -7.06 -0.33 -13.97
CA ALA A 55 -7.78 0.36 -15.04
C ALA A 55 -7.94 1.86 -14.79
N ALA A 56 -8.12 2.28 -13.53
CA ALA A 56 -8.26 3.68 -13.16
C ALA A 56 -6.95 4.47 -13.23
N LEU A 57 -5.80 3.84 -12.93
CA LEU A 57 -4.48 4.46 -12.89
C LEU A 57 -3.39 3.53 -13.47
N PRO A 58 -3.42 3.26 -14.79
CA PRO A 58 -2.57 2.23 -15.42
C PRO A 58 -1.08 2.59 -15.46
N GLY A 59 -0.74 3.87 -15.31
CA GLY A 59 0.66 4.33 -15.23
C GLY A 59 1.27 4.22 -13.82
N ILE A 60 0.47 3.84 -12.81
CA ILE A 60 0.90 3.78 -11.40
C ILE A 60 0.79 2.35 -10.87
N TRP A 61 -0.31 1.66 -11.16
CA TRP A 61 -0.55 0.30 -10.65
C TRP A 61 -0.41 -0.73 -11.76
N ALA A 62 0.37 -1.78 -11.50
CA ALA A 62 0.49 -2.92 -12.41
C ALA A 62 -0.61 -3.95 -12.12
N ALA A 63 -1.17 -4.54 -13.16
CA ALA A 63 -2.03 -5.71 -13.02
C ALA A 63 -1.23 -6.86 -12.36
N PRO A 64 -1.79 -7.56 -11.37
CA PRO A 64 -1.14 -8.74 -10.81
C PRO A 64 -0.87 -9.77 -11.91
N PRO A 65 0.26 -10.48 -11.87
CA PRO A 65 0.46 -11.64 -12.74
C PRO A 65 -0.62 -12.70 -12.42
N ARG A 66 -1.18 -13.31 -13.46
CA ARG A 66 -2.14 -14.42 -13.34
C ARG A 66 -1.46 -15.72 -12.93
#